data_AF-A0A6A6HYB7-F1
#
_entry.id   AF-A0A6A6HYB7-F1
#
_cell.length_a   1.000
_cell.length_b   1.000
_cell.length_c   1.000
_cell.angle_alpha   90.00
_cell.angle_beta   90.00
_cell.angle_gamma   90.00
#
_symmetry.space_group_name_H-M   'P 1'
#
loop_
_entity.id
_entity.type
_entity.pdbx_description
1 polymer ?
#
loop_
_entity_poly.entity_id
_entity_poly.type
_entity_poly.pdbx_seq_one_letter_code
_entity_poly.pdbx_strand_id
1 'polypeptide(L)'
;MGQSQSISTRIEIAASPEAVRSVLLDFQRCAEWTQRYAFSTLNDKQPTDLQSGDRIKVDMKGTVFHPTVVVKHRVNPFLPTRELIPGA
;
A
#
# COMPACT_ATOMS: atom_id res chain seq x y z
N MET A 1 24.40 4.19 -4.06
CA MET A 1 23.32 4.75 -4.89
C MET A 1 22.47 3.58 -5.38
N GLY A 2 21.45 3.15 -4.60
CA GLY A 2 20.64 1.96 -4.92
C GLY A 2 19.49 2.30 -5.85
N GLN A 3 19.32 1.55 -6.94
CA GLN A 3 18.20 1.73 -7.87
C GLN A 3 16.89 1.22 -7.24
N SER A 4 15.85 2.04 -7.28
CA SER A 4 14.50 1.63 -6.88
C SER A 4 13.83 0.85 -8.01
N GLN A 5 13.53 -0.43 -7.77
CA GLN A 5 12.76 -1.24 -8.72
C GLN A 5 11.27 -1.06 -8.46
N SER A 6 10.52 -0.74 -9.52
CA SER A 6 9.07 -0.57 -9.48
C SER A 6 8.41 -1.66 -10.33
N ILE A 7 7.47 -2.41 -9.76
CA ILE A 7 6.65 -3.37 -10.51
C ILE A 7 5.21 -2.85 -10.50
N SER A 8 4.54 -2.84 -11.66
CA SER A 8 3.17 -2.35 -11.80
C SER A 8 2.34 -3.31 -12.65
N THR A 9 1.09 -3.54 -12.25
CA THR A 9 0.10 -4.32 -13.00
C THR A 9 -1.25 -3.60 -12.97
N ARG A 10 -2.11 -3.86 -13.96
CA ARG A 10 -3.46 -3.30 -14.04
C ARG A 10 -4.43 -4.41 -14.42
N ILE A 11 -5.51 -4.50 -13.64
CA ILE A 11 -6.64 -5.40 -13.87
C ILE A 11 -7.93 -4.58 -13.82
N GLU A 12 -8.92 -4.98 -14.60
CA GLU A 12 -10.26 -4.40 -14.54
C GLU A 12 -11.18 -5.33 -13.74
N ILE A 13 -11.90 -4.75 -12.78
CA ILE A 13 -12.80 -5.47 -11.89
C ILE A 13 -14.20 -4.89 -12.11
N ALA A 14 -15.16 -5.74 -12.47
CA ALA A 14 -16.56 -5.36 -12.68
C ALA A 14 -17.30 -5.17 -11.35
N ALA A 15 -16.81 -4.25 -10.51
CA ALA A 15 -17.38 -3.92 -9.19
C ALA A 15 -17.14 -2.44 -8.86
N SER A 16 -17.88 -1.90 -7.89
CA SER A 16 -17.66 -0.53 -7.44
C SER A 16 -16.32 -0.39 -6.70
N PRO A 17 -15.65 0.79 -6.76
CA PRO A 17 -14.40 1.02 -6.04
C PRO A 17 -14.54 0.77 -4.52
N GLU A 18 -15.71 1.07 -3.96
CA GLU A 18 -16.02 0.85 -2.55
C GLU A 18 -16.04 -0.64 -2.21
N ALA A 19 -16.71 -1.47 -3.03
CA ALA A 19 -16.77 -2.91 -2.81
C ALA A 19 -15.38 -3.55 -2.91
N VAL A 20 -14.58 -3.16 -3.90
CA VAL A 20 -13.19 -3.63 -4.04
C VAL A 20 -12.36 -3.22 -2.82
N ARG A 21 -12.51 -1.98 -2.34
CA ARG A 21 -11.81 -1.49 -1.15
C ARG A 21 -12.19 -2.28 0.10
N SER A 22 -13.47 -2.57 0.31
CA SER A 22 -13.93 -3.38 1.45
C SER A 22 -13.31 -4.77 1.46
N VAL A 23 -13.19 -5.44 0.31
CA VAL A 23 -12.54 -6.75 0.23
C VAL A 23 -11.03 -6.66 0.46
N LEU A 24 -10.36 -5.64 -0.08
CA LEU A 24 -8.91 -5.46 0.08
C LEU A 24 -8.51 -5.08 1.52
N LEU A 25 -9.38 -4.38 2.24
CA LEU A 25 -9.16 -4.01 3.64
C LEU A 25 -9.68 -5.07 4.61
N ASP A 26 -10.33 -6.13 4.15
CA ASP A 26 -10.70 -7.25 5.01
C ASP A 26 -9.52 -8.21 5.23
N PHE A 27 -8.70 -7.90 6.23
CA PHE A 27 -7.48 -8.65 6.53
C PHE A 27 -7.74 -10.11 6.94
N GLN A 28 -8.92 -10.40 7.50
CA GLN A 28 -9.30 -11.77 7.87
C GLN A 28 -9.58 -12.61 6.61
N ARG A 29 -10.18 -11.99 5.60
CA ARG A 29 -10.55 -12.62 4.33
C ARG A 29 -9.47 -12.53 3.25
N CYS A 30 -8.34 -11.87 3.53
CA CYS A 30 -7.20 -11.81 2.63
C CYS A 30 -6.75 -13.19 2.12
N ALA A 31 -6.83 -14.22 2.96
CA ALA A 31 -6.46 -15.58 2.59
C ALA A 31 -7.26 -16.14 1.39
N GLU A 32 -8.46 -15.61 1.11
CA GLU A 32 -9.28 -16.04 -0.03
C GLU A 32 -8.68 -15.62 -1.39
N TRP A 33 -7.94 -14.52 -1.43
CA TRP A 33 -7.38 -13.96 -2.67
C TRP A 33 -5.85 -13.87 -2.67
N THR A 34 -5.19 -14.13 -1.54
CA THR A 34 -3.73 -14.25 -1.46
C THR A 34 -3.29 -15.43 -0.60
N GLN A 35 -2.39 -16.25 -1.14
CA GLN A 35 -1.85 -17.43 -0.45
C GLN A 35 -0.52 -17.16 0.28
N ARG A 36 0.07 -15.97 0.11
CA ARG A 36 1.44 -15.68 0.56
C ARG A 36 1.54 -14.69 1.72
N TYR A 37 0.49 -13.95 1.99
CA TYR A 37 0.52 -12.80 2.90
C TYR A 37 -0.62 -12.92 3.91
N ALA A 38 -0.30 -12.82 5.19
CA ALA A 38 -1.26 -12.62 6.25
C ALA A 38 -1.09 -11.23 6.85
N PHE A 39 -2.17 -10.46 6.88
CA PHE A 39 -2.18 -9.08 7.35
C PHE A 39 -2.84 -9.01 8.73
N SER A 40 -2.32 -8.17 9.61
CA SER A 40 -2.94 -7.87 10.89
C SER A 40 -2.65 -6.43 11.30
N THR A 41 -3.61 -5.78 11.94
CA THR A 41 -3.39 -4.49 12.56
C THR A 41 -2.57 -4.69 13.84
N LEU A 42 -1.62 -3.80 14.11
CA LEU A 42 -0.84 -3.84 15.36
C LEU A 42 -1.52 -3.10 16.51
N ASN A 43 -2.45 -2.21 16.17
CA ASN A 43 -3.28 -1.48 17.10
C ASN A 43 -4.71 -2.05 17.04
N ASP A 44 -5.54 -1.77 18.05
CA ASP A 44 -6.99 -2.07 18.07
C ASP A 44 -7.82 -1.32 17.00
N LYS A 45 -7.15 -0.78 15.97
CA LYS A 45 -7.78 -0.15 14.83
C LYS A 45 -8.26 -1.20 13.84
N GLN A 46 -9.41 -0.92 13.24
CA GLN A 46 -9.92 -1.65 12.08
C GLN A 46 -9.07 -1.30 10.86
N PRO A 47 -8.85 -2.22 9.91
CA PRO A 47 -8.12 -1.94 8.67
C PRO A 47 -8.68 -0.75 7.88
N THR A 48 -9.99 -0.54 7.95
CA THR A 48 -10.71 0.58 7.31
C THR A 48 -10.37 1.95 7.92
N ASP A 49 -9.92 1.97 9.17
CA ASP A 49 -9.54 3.18 9.92
C ASP A 49 -8.03 3.48 9.85
N LEU A 50 -7.25 2.66 9.12
CA LEU A 50 -5.81 2.87 9.00
C LEU A 50 -5.50 4.20 8.33
N GLN A 51 -4.67 5.00 8.99
CA GLN A 51 -4.18 6.28 8.51
C GLN A 51 -2.70 6.20 8.19
N SER A 52 -2.19 7.22 7.51
CA SER A 52 -0.75 7.29 7.26
C SER A 52 0.03 7.47 8.54
N GLY A 53 1.13 6.74 8.67
CA GLY A 53 1.91 6.64 9.90
C GLY A 53 1.51 5.46 10.78
N ASP A 54 0.33 4.84 10.59
CA ASP A 54 -0.03 3.63 11.31
C ASP A 54 0.86 2.45 10.90
N ARG A 55 1.17 1.58 11.85
CA ARG A 55 1.91 0.34 11.57
C ARG A 55 0.97 -0.84 11.49
N ILE A 56 1.25 -1.74 10.56
CA ILE A 56 0.59 -3.03 10.44
C ILE A 56 1.62 -4.14 10.53
N LYS A 57 1.16 -5.36 10.79
CA LYS A 57 1.96 -6.58 10.76
C LYS A 57 1.64 -7.33 9.47
N VAL A 58 2.68 -7.80 8.79
CA VAL A 58 2.54 -8.66 7.62
C VAL A 58 3.40 -9.89 7.85
N ASP A 59 2.77 -11.07 7.91
CA ASP A 59 3.48 -12.34 7.89
C ASP A 59 3.56 -12.86 6.46
N MET A 60 4.79 -13.13 6.02
CA MET A 60 5.11 -13.73 4.74
C MET A 60 5.74 -15.10 4.99
N LYS A 61 4.91 -16.13 5.13
CA LYS A 61 5.34 -17.53 5.35
C LYS A 61 6.40 -17.64 6.46
N GLY A 62 6.14 -17.04 7.61
CA GLY A 62 7.01 -17.07 8.79
C GLY A 62 8.03 -15.92 8.86
N THR A 63 8.12 -15.07 7.84
CA THR A 63 8.88 -13.80 7.94
C THR A 63 7.92 -12.66 8.27
N VAL A 64 8.10 -12.06 9.44
CA VAL A 64 7.23 -10.98 9.92
C VAL A 64 7.82 -9.61 9.61
N PHE A 65 7.03 -8.76 8.95
CA PHE A 65 7.34 -7.37 8.67
C PHE A 65 6.39 -6.44 9.43
N HIS A 66 6.88 -5.24 9.76
CA HIS A 66 6.11 -4.19 10.44
C HIS A 66 6.08 -2.91 9.60
N PRO A 67 5.45 -2.91 8.41
CA PRO A 67 5.42 -1.75 7.55
C PRO A 67 4.55 -0.62 8.12
N THR A 68 4.92 0.60 7.74
CA THR A 68 4.15 1.82 8.03
C THR A 68 3.27 2.15 6.83
N VAL A 69 1.99 2.42 7.07
CA VAL A 69 1.04 2.89 6.08
C VAL A 69 1.44 4.27 5.60
N VAL A 70 1.47 4.47 4.28
CA VAL A 70 1.81 5.76 3.66
C VAL A 70 0.70 6.18 2.71
N VAL A 71 0.39 7.48 2.65
CA VAL A 71 -0.41 8.01 1.55
C VAL A 71 0.43 7.87 0.30
N LYS A 72 -0.14 7.26 -0.74
CA LYS A 72 0.47 7.28 -2.06
C LYS A 72 0.46 8.71 -2.58
N HIS A 73 1.56 9.44 -2.40
CA HIS A 73 1.84 10.61 -3.22
C HIS A 73 1.99 10.12 -4.66
N ARG A 74 1.13 10.57 -5.58
CA ARG A 74 1.42 10.46 -7.01
C ARG A 74 2.63 11.34 -7.28
N VAL A 75 3.83 10.78 -7.19
CA VAL A 75 4.98 11.35 -7.88
C VAL A 75 4.69 11.10 -9.36
N ASN A 76 4.32 12.13 -10.10
CA ASN A 76 4.09 12.03 -11.54
C ASN A 76 5.47 11.92 -12.20
N PRO A 77 5.90 10.76 -12.73
CA PRO A 77 7.24 10.61 -13.27
C PRO A 77 7.47 11.41 -14.58
N PHE A 78 6.42 12.08 -15.09
CA PHE A 78 6.43 12.86 -16.32
C PHE A 78 6.44 14.37 -16.10
N LEU A 79 6.54 14.85 -14.86
CA LEU A 79 6.88 16.26 -14.64
C LEU A 79 8.40 16.36 -14.50
N PRO A 80 9.10 17.11 -15.38
CA PRO A 80 10.49 17.41 -15.10
C PRO A 80 10.53 18.16 -13.76
N THR A 81 11.38 17.67 -12.85
CA THR A 81 11.76 18.38 -11.63
C THR A 81 12.08 19.81 -12.05
N ARG A 82 11.19 20.77 -11.76
CA ARG A 82 11.48 22.18 -12.03
C ARG A 82 12.76 22.49 -11.29
N GLU A 83 13.79 22.76 -12.08
CA GLU A 83 15.08 23.23 -11.63
C GLU A 83 14.84 24.36 -10.62
N LEU A 84 15.37 24.17 -9.41
CA LEU A 84 15.62 25.26 -8.51
C LEU A 84 16.63 26.16 -9.23
N ILE A 85 16.17 27.29 -9.78
CA ILE A 85 17.04 28.41 -10.11
C ILE A 85 17.01 29.35 -8.90
N PRO A 86 18.01 29.32 -8.00
CA PRO A 86 18.29 30.46 -7.15
C PRO A 86 19.12 31.47 -7.95
N GLY A 87 18.55 32.64 -8.22
CA GLY A 87 19.29 33.83 -8.60
C GLY A 87 19.42 34.10 -10.10
N ALA A 88 18.59 35.02 -10.60
CA ALA A 88 18.95 36.07 -11.53
C ALA A 88 17.91 37.20 -11.39
#